data_AF-A0A832GHY3-F1
#
_entry.id   AF-A0A832GHY3-F1
#
_cell.length_a   1.000
_cell.length_b   1.000
_cell.length_c   1.000
_cell.angle_alpha   90.00
_cell.angle_beta   90.00
_cell.angle_gamma   90.00
#
_symmetry.space_group_name_H-M   'P 1'
#
loop_
_entity.id
_entity.type
_entity.pdbx_description
1 polymer ?
#
loop_
_entity_poly.entity_id
_entity_poly.type
_entity_poly.pdbx_seq_one_letter_code
_entity_poly.pdbx_strand_id
1 'polypeptide(L)'
;MAGRRPMPDSVWGAPARGWREGGAEGPIAPMARIALVSAAHIHTRSFLDNLAKSGDGRSCVAIWDDVPDRGRRYAQSAGVRFEASLEALLAAGDVDGFCVCAENSKHAALLERLIPVGKPIFVEKPMVTDAAEAALVARLVAQHRTPMVCGWFHQSSREIRTVVRLLDAGIV
;
A
#
# COMPACT_ATOMS: atom_id res chain seq x y z
N MET A 1 -36.87 8.86 16.33
CA MET A 1 -36.23 8.02 15.29
C MET A 1 -35.53 8.94 14.30
N ALA A 2 -34.24 9.18 14.48
CA ALA A 2 -33.46 10.02 13.56
C ALA A 2 -32.99 9.14 12.38
N GLY A 3 -33.53 9.39 11.19
CA GLY A 3 -33.16 8.67 9.98
C GLY A 3 -31.66 8.85 9.69
N ARG A 4 -30.92 7.73 9.58
CA ARG A 4 -29.56 7.75 9.06
C ARG A 4 -29.59 8.25 7.62
N ARG A 5 -28.88 9.34 7.34
CA ARG A 5 -28.58 9.73 5.96
C ARG A 5 -27.76 8.61 5.31
N PRO A 6 -28.10 8.16 4.09
CA PRO A 6 -27.21 7.29 3.33
C PRO A 6 -25.86 7.99 3.14
N MET A 7 -24.78 7.23 3.22
CA MET A 7 -23.45 7.75 2.88
C MET A 7 -23.45 8.16 1.41
N PRO A 8 -22.94 9.35 1.05
CA PRO A 8 -22.85 9.75 -0.35
C PRO A 8 -21.86 8.84 -1.10
N ASP A 9 -22.21 8.48 -2.33
CA ASP A 9 -21.43 7.61 -3.25
C ASP A 9 -20.00 8.12 -3.57
N SER A 10 -19.63 9.28 -3.03
CA SER A 10 -18.44 10.04 -3.41
C SER A 10 -17.32 10.08 -2.36
N VAL A 11 -17.33 9.23 -1.31
CA VAL A 11 -16.18 9.12 -0.39
C VAL A 11 -14.92 8.67 -1.13
N TRP A 12 -15.10 7.87 -2.18
CA TRP A 12 -14.06 7.51 -3.12
C TRP A 12 -14.29 8.35 -4.37
N GLY A 13 -13.54 9.44 -4.51
CA GLY A 13 -13.56 10.25 -5.73
C GLY A 13 -13.41 9.35 -6.97
N ALA A 14 -13.98 9.79 -8.09
CA ALA A 14 -13.94 9.03 -9.34
C ALA A 14 -12.53 8.46 -9.59
N PRO A 15 -12.41 7.19 -10.01
CA PRO A 15 -11.12 6.57 -10.28
C PRO A 15 -10.24 7.51 -11.10
N ALA A 16 -8.99 7.71 -10.69
CA ALA A 16 -8.04 8.51 -11.45
C ALA A 16 -8.04 8.02 -12.91
N ARG A 17 -8.01 8.95 -13.87
CA ARG A 17 -8.03 8.60 -15.31
C ARG A 17 -7.07 7.43 -15.58
N GLY A 18 -7.61 6.28 -15.98
CA GLY A 18 -6.83 5.06 -16.25
C GLY A 18 -7.11 3.88 -15.31
N TRP A 19 -7.78 4.08 -14.18
CA TRP A 19 -8.25 2.98 -13.32
C TRP A 19 -9.45 2.28 -13.97
N ARG A 20 -9.31 0.99 -14.28
CA ARG A 20 -10.43 0.11 -14.65
C ARG A 20 -10.79 -0.73 -13.43
N GLU A 21 -12.04 -0.63 -12.97
CA GLU A 21 -12.61 -1.65 -12.10
C GLU A 21 -12.60 -2.99 -12.85
N GLY A 22 -12.16 -4.05 -12.18
CA GLY A 22 -11.80 -5.32 -12.81
C GLY A 22 -12.91 -5.89 -13.71
N GLY A 23 -12.54 -6.16 -14.96
CA GLY A 23 -13.36 -6.85 -15.94
C GLY A 23 -12.98 -6.49 -17.37
N ALA A 24 -12.01 -7.21 -17.95
CA ALA A 24 -11.96 -7.61 -19.37
C ALA A 24 -10.58 -8.19 -19.70
N GLU A 25 -10.60 -9.33 -20.40
CA GLU A 25 -9.47 -9.95 -21.08
C GLU A 25 -8.78 -8.92 -22.00
N GLY A 26 -7.54 -8.58 -21.65
CA GLY A 26 -6.65 -7.69 -22.37
C GLY A 26 -5.20 -8.16 -22.14
N PRO A 27 -4.21 -7.61 -22.85
CA PRO A 27 -2.84 -8.11 -22.81
C PRO A 27 -2.36 -8.17 -21.36
N ILE A 28 -1.70 -9.29 -21.00
CA ILE A 28 -1.11 -9.60 -19.69
C ILE A 28 -0.77 -8.30 -18.98
N ALA A 29 -1.46 -8.02 -17.86
CA ALA A 29 -1.28 -6.78 -17.11
C ALA A 29 0.23 -6.50 -16.96
N PRO A 30 0.69 -5.25 -17.14
CA PRO A 30 2.10 -4.94 -16.96
C PRO A 30 2.55 -5.48 -15.62
N MET A 31 3.64 -6.24 -15.60
CA MET A 31 4.17 -6.86 -14.40
C MET A 31 4.37 -5.76 -13.36
N ALA A 32 3.55 -5.70 -12.31
CA ALA A 32 3.61 -4.60 -11.36
C ALA A 32 4.80 -4.85 -10.43
N ARG A 33 5.87 -4.08 -10.62
CA ARG A 33 7.14 -4.25 -9.92
C ARG A 33 7.13 -3.39 -8.67
N ILE A 34 6.96 -4.03 -7.52
CA ILE A 34 6.80 -3.35 -6.24
C ILE A 34 8.15 -3.36 -5.51
N ALA A 35 8.51 -2.22 -4.94
CA ALA A 35 9.62 -2.14 -3.99
C ALA A 35 9.09 -2.20 -2.55
N LEU A 36 9.72 -3.03 -1.72
CA LEU A 36 9.51 -2.99 -0.28
C LEU A 36 10.39 -1.91 0.34
N VAL A 37 9.79 -1.03 1.15
CA VAL A 37 10.48 0.01 1.90
C VAL A 37 10.40 -0.35 3.38
N SER A 38 11.54 -0.77 3.92
CA SER A 38 11.75 -1.37 5.24
C SER A 38 11.04 -2.73 5.42
N ALA A 39 11.70 -3.62 6.16
CA ALA A 39 11.22 -4.93 6.56
C ALA A 39 11.07 -5.06 8.09
N ALA A 40 10.85 -3.94 8.77
CA ALA A 40 10.72 -3.86 10.22
C ALA A 40 9.40 -4.43 10.76
N HIS A 41 8.34 -4.41 9.94
CA HIS A 41 7.00 -4.81 10.37
C HIS A 41 6.83 -6.34 10.33
N ILE A 42 6.10 -6.89 11.30
CA ILE A 42 5.91 -8.34 11.46
C ILE A 42 5.26 -9.02 10.23
N HIS A 43 4.38 -8.31 9.53
CA HIS A 43 3.69 -8.82 8.34
C HIS A 43 4.56 -8.83 7.07
N THR A 44 5.79 -8.31 7.12
CA THR A 44 6.68 -8.22 5.95
C THR A 44 6.79 -9.56 5.22
N ARG A 45 7.01 -10.66 5.95
CA ARG A 45 7.14 -11.99 5.34
C ARG A 45 5.86 -12.38 4.59
N SER A 46 4.70 -12.15 5.18
CA SER A 46 3.41 -12.46 4.55
C SER A 46 3.17 -11.61 3.30
N PHE A 47 3.57 -10.33 3.29
CA PHE A 47 3.46 -9.51 2.08
C PHE A 47 4.38 -9.98 0.96
N LEU A 48 5.63 -10.30 1.27
CA LEU A 48 6.57 -10.85 0.29
C LEU A 48 6.07 -12.19 -0.27
N ASP A 49 5.60 -13.08 0.60
CA ASP A 49 5.03 -14.37 0.19
C ASP A 49 3.76 -14.18 -0.68
N ASN A 50 2.89 -13.23 -0.33
CA ASN A 50 1.67 -12.93 -1.10
C ASN A 50 1.99 -12.35 -2.47
N LEU A 51 3.00 -11.48 -2.58
CA LEU A 51 3.48 -10.96 -3.86
C LEU A 51 4.03 -12.10 -4.72
N ALA A 52 4.88 -12.95 -4.17
CA ALA A 52 5.49 -14.08 -4.88
C ALA A 52 4.46 -15.13 -5.34
N LYS A 53 3.43 -15.39 -4.54
CA LYS A 53 2.40 -16.42 -4.81
C LYS A 53 1.18 -15.90 -5.58
N SER A 54 1.11 -14.59 -5.85
CA SER A 54 -0.07 -13.95 -6.43
C SER A 54 -0.47 -14.52 -7.80
N GLY A 55 0.51 -14.89 -8.63
CA GLY A 55 0.28 -15.41 -9.98
C GLY A 55 -0.37 -14.42 -10.95
N ASP A 56 -0.58 -13.16 -10.53
CA ASP A 56 -1.29 -12.13 -11.28
C ASP A 56 -0.36 -11.09 -11.92
N GLY A 57 0.92 -11.44 -12.03
CA GLY A 57 1.96 -10.61 -12.64
C GLY A 57 2.63 -9.59 -11.70
N ARG A 58 2.16 -9.45 -10.45
CA ARG A 58 2.82 -8.60 -9.46
C ARG A 58 4.03 -9.30 -8.86
N SER A 59 5.09 -8.55 -8.57
CA SER A 59 6.29 -9.08 -7.93
C SER A 59 6.98 -8.03 -7.06
N CYS A 60 7.72 -8.50 -6.05
CA CYS A 60 8.71 -7.66 -5.38
C CYS A 60 9.98 -7.68 -6.23
N VAL A 61 10.54 -6.51 -6.55
CA VAL A 61 11.79 -6.41 -7.34
C VAL A 61 12.97 -5.90 -6.56
N ALA A 62 12.71 -5.16 -5.48
CA ALA A 62 13.74 -4.55 -4.66
C ALA A 62 13.27 -4.37 -3.22
N ILE A 63 14.21 -4.45 -2.29
CA ILE A 63 14.00 -4.14 -0.88
C ILE A 63 15.03 -3.11 -0.47
N TRP A 64 14.56 -2.00 0.11
CA TRP A 64 15.40 -1.09 0.89
C TRP A 64 15.06 -1.23 2.37
N ASP A 65 16.06 -1.03 3.23
CA ASP A 65 15.88 -1.02 4.68
C ASP A 65 16.94 -0.12 5.32
N ASP A 66 16.54 0.68 6.31
CA ASP A 66 17.43 1.55 7.09
C ASP A 66 18.39 0.76 8.00
N VAL A 67 18.07 -0.50 8.28
CA VAL A 67 18.93 -1.50 8.92
C VAL A 67 19.40 -2.48 7.85
N PRO A 68 20.61 -2.29 7.26
CA PRO A 68 21.01 -3.03 6.07
C PRO A 68 21.04 -4.55 6.23
N ASP A 69 21.37 -5.05 7.43
CA ASP A 69 21.36 -6.50 7.71
C ASP A 69 19.96 -7.09 7.74
N ARG A 70 18.95 -6.32 8.14
CA ARG A 70 17.55 -6.75 8.07
C ARG A 70 17.10 -6.80 6.60
N GLY A 71 17.35 -5.74 5.84
CA GLY A 71 17.01 -5.68 4.43
C GLY A 71 17.67 -6.78 3.60
N ARG A 72 18.97 -7.01 3.77
CA ARG A 72 19.71 -8.08 3.07
C ARG A 72 19.14 -9.47 3.34
N ARG A 73 18.80 -9.78 4.59
CA ARG A 73 18.21 -11.08 4.95
C ARG A 73 16.87 -11.33 4.25
N TYR A 74 16.00 -10.34 4.22
CA TYR A 74 14.71 -10.45 3.52
C TYR A 74 14.89 -10.49 2.00
N ALA A 75 15.78 -9.68 1.44
CA ALA A 75 16.08 -9.67 0.01
C ALA A 75 16.61 -11.02 -0.47
N GLN A 76 17.56 -11.60 0.27
CA GLN A 76 18.08 -12.94 0.01
C GLN A 76 16.98 -14.01 0.10
N SER A 77 16.15 -13.96 1.16
CA SER A 77 15.06 -14.92 1.36
C SER A 77 13.99 -14.86 0.26
N ALA A 78 13.75 -13.67 -0.29
CA ALA A 78 12.80 -13.44 -1.36
C ALA A 78 13.40 -13.57 -2.78
N GLY A 79 14.73 -13.72 -2.90
CA GLY A 79 15.42 -13.78 -4.19
C GLY A 79 15.37 -12.47 -4.98
N VAL A 80 15.36 -11.32 -4.30
CA VAL A 80 15.23 -9.97 -4.91
C VAL A 80 16.45 -9.09 -4.61
N ARG A 81 16.57 -7.98 -5.34
CA ARG A 81 17.62 -6.97 -5.13
C ARG A 81 17.49 -6.35 -3.74
N PHE A 82 18.60 -6.27 -3.00
CA PHE A 82 18.73 -5.31 -1.91
C PHE A 82 19.27 -3.98 -2.46
N GLU A 83 18.59 -2.88 -2.18
CA GLU A 83 19.04 -1.52 -2.50
C GLU A 83 19.37 -0.80 -1.19
N ALA A 84 20.60 -0.30 -1.05
CA ALA A 84 21.06 0.34 0.18
C ALA A 84 20.67 1.82 0.25
N SER A 85 20.48 2.47 -0.91
CA SER A 85 20.15 3.88 -1.01
C SER A 85 18.67 4.07 -1.29
N LEU A 86 17.96 4.73 -0.36
CA LEU A 86 16.55 5.08 -0.58
C LEU A 86 16.43 5.92 -1.85
N GLU A 87 17.32 6.89 -2.06
CA GLU A 87 17.31 7.74 -3.26
C GLU A 87 17.42 6.94 -4.56
N ALA A 88 18.31 5.95 -4.60
CA ALA A 88 18.47 5.10 -5.76
C ALA A 88 17.21 4.27 -6.01
N LEU A 89 16.57 3.76 -4.94
CA LEU A 89 15.30 3.05 -5.04
C LEU A 89 14.18 3.94 -5.60
N LEU A 90 14.07 5.19 -5.13
CA LEU A 90 13.04 6.14 -5.57
C LEU A 90 13.22 6.52 -7.05
N ALA A 91 14.47 6.69 -7.49
CA ALA A 91 14.83 7.01 -8.87
C ALA A 91 14.75 5.81 -9.83
N ALA A 92 14.59 4.59 -9.32
CA ALA A 92 14.61 3.39 -10.12
C ALA A 92 13.42 3.34 -11.10
N GLY A 93 13.72 3.28 -12.41
CA GLY A 93 12.73 3.14 -13.48
C GLY A 93 12.08 1.76 -13.54
N ASP A 94 12.60 0.81 -12.75
CA ASP A 94 12.08 -0.54 -12.65
C ASP A 94 11.15 -0.81 -11.46
N VAL A 95 10.74 0.25 -10.76
CA VAL A 95 9.79 0.19 -9.65
C VAL A 95 8.52 0.95 -10.04
N ASP A 96 7.37 0.29 -9.97
CA ASP A 96 6.06 0.84 -10.32
C ASP A 96 5.26 1.30 -9.10
N GLY A 97 5.62 0.85 -7.89
CA GLY A 97 4.95 1.21 -6.64
C GLY A 97 5.71 0.75 -5.39
N PHE A 98 5.22 1.16 -4.23
CA PHE A 98 5.90 0.92 -2.95
C PHE A 98 5.00 0.19 -1.94
N CYS A 99 5.59 -0.72 -1.17
CA CYS A 99 5.01 -1.34 0.01
C CYS A 99 5.85 -0.97 1.22
N VAL A 100 5.31 -0.14 2.12
CA VAL A 100 6.03 0.39 3.29
C VAL A 100 5.70 -0.47 4.51
N CYS A 101 6.71 -1.16 5.02
CA CYS A 101 6.62 -2.04 6.19
C CYS A 101 7.66 -1.64 7.26
N ALA A 102 7.77 -0.34 7.53
CA ALA A 102 8.69 0.20 8.53
C ALA A 102 8.14 0.14 9.95
N GLU A 103 8.93 0.56 10.93
CA GLU A 103 8.38 0.88 12.25
C GLU A 103 7.38 2.05 12.12
N ASN A 104 6.27 2.01 12.86
CA ASN A 104 5.18 3.00 12.75
C ASN A 104 5.68 4.45 12.87
N SER A 105 6.66 4.70 13.75
CA SER A 105 7.26 6.02 13.98
C SER A 105 8.11 6.54 12.82
N LYS A 106 8.41 5.71 11.81
CA LYS A 106 9.19 6.11 10.63
C LYS A 106 8.34 6.29 9.38
N HIS A 107 7.05 5.95 9.43
CA HIS A 107 6.17 6.06 8.26
C HIS A 107 6.08 7.49 7.75
N ALA A 108 5.88 8.49 8.61
CA ALA A 108 5.72 9.88 8.18
C ALA A 108 6.94 10.37 7.36
N ALA A 109 8.15 10.22 7.91
CA ALA A 109 9.39 10.59 7.23
C ALA A 109 9.60 9.84 5.90
N LEU A 110 9.25 8.55 5.82
CA LEU A 110 9.34 7.80 4.56
C LEU A 110 8.30 8.28 3.54
N LEU A 111 7.06 8.51 3.98
CA LEU A 111 5.97 8.99 3.14
C LEU A 111 6.26 10.39 2.58
N GLU A 112 6.90 11.28 3.34
CA GLU A 112 7.39 12.58 2.85
C GLU A 112 8.34 12.44 1.65
N ARG A 113 9.12 11.36 1.58
CA ARG A 113 10.02 11.07 0.46
C ARG A 113 9.32 10.33 -0.69
N LEU A 114 8.42 9.41 -0.37
CA LEU A 114 7.75 8.53 -1.34
C LEU A 114 6.62 9.23 -2.10
N ILE A 115 5.78 10.01 -1.39
CA ILE A 115 4.59 10.64 -1.98
C ILE A 115 4.94 11.53 -3.18
N PRO A 116 5.98 12.39 -3.13
CA PRO A 116 6.35 13.23 -4.27
C PRO A 116 6.78 12.48 -5.54
N VAL A 117 7.16 11.20 -5.42
CA VAL A 117 7.51 10.34 -6.57
C VAL A 117 6.28 10.05 -7.45
N GLY A 118 5.07 10.12 -6.88
CA GLY A 118 3.81 9.95 -7.61
C GLY A 118 3.44 8.51 -7.96
N LYS A 119 4.22 7.52 -7.51
CA LYS A 119 3.92 6.08 -7.67
C LYS A 119 2.97 5.60 -6.56
N PRO A 120 2.08 4.61 -6.80
CA PRO A 120 1.18 4.08 -5.79
C PRO A 120 1.90 3.55 -4.54
N ILE A 121 1.33 3.81 -3.37
CA ILE A 121 1.89 3.43 -2.07
C ILE A 121 0.88 2.58 -1.28
N PHE A 122 1.31 1.41 -0.85
CA PHE A 122 0.72 0.69 0.28
C PHE A 122 1.56 0.98 1.53
N VAL A 123 0.94 1.38 2.64
CA VAL A 123 1.63 1.58 3.93
C VAL A 123 0.97 0.76 5.01
N GLU A 124 1.76 0.01 5.79
CA GLU A 124 1.23 -0.79 6.88
C GLU A 124 0.54 0.07 7.95
N LYS A 125 -0.41 -0.55 8.65
CA LYS A 125 -1.14 0.08 9.75
C LYS A 125 -0.37 0.00 11.09
N PRO A 126 -0.57 0.96 11.99
CA PRO A 126 -1.20 2.27 11.77
C PRO A 126 -0.35 3.13 10.82
N MET A 127 -1.02 3.98 10.03
CA MET A 127 -0.34 4.79 9.00
C MET A 127 0.75 5.68 9.61
N VAL A 128 0.47 6.32 10.74
CA VAL A 128 1.36 7.24 11.47
C VAL A 128 1.03 7.19 12.96
N THR A 129 1.81 7.86 13.80
CA THR A 129 1.71 7.77 15.27
C THR A 129 0.89 8.89 15.91
N ASP A 130 0.73 10.02 15.23
CA ASP A 130 -0.09 11.14 15.74
C ASP A 130 -0.90 11.86 14.65
N ALA A 131 -1.77 12.77 15.09
CA ALA A 131 -2.68 13.51 14.21
C ALA A 131 -1.98 14.58 13.36
N ALA A 132 -0.86 15.15 13.82
CA ALA A 132 -0.11 16.14 13.07
C ALA A 132 0.61 15.48 11.88
N GLU A 133 1.20 14.30 12.09
CA GLU A 133 1.74 13.46 11.02
C GLU A 133 0.65 13.06 10.02
N ALA A 134 -0.54 12.71 10.50
CA ALA A 134 -1.66 12.34 9.63
C ALA A 134 -2.10 13.53 8.74
N ALA A 135 -2.19 14.72 9.31
CA ALA A 135 -2.52 15.94 8.59
C ALA A 135 -1.44 16.30 7.55
N LEU A 136 -0.16 16.11 7.89
CA LEU A 136 0.96 16.29 6.98
C LEU A 136 0.85 15.35 5.77
N VAL A 137 0.68 14.05 6.02
CA VAL A 137 0.55 13.03 4.97
C VAL A 137 -0.66 13.31 4.08
N ALA A 138 -1.82 13.67 4.65
CA ALA A 138 -3.01 14.02 3.89
C ALA A 138 -2.77 15.22 2.95
N ARG A 139 -2.08 16.26 3.43
CA ARG A 139 -1.70 17.42 2.62
C ARG A 139 -0.80 17.02 1.45
N LEU A 140 0.19 16.17 1.69
CA LEU A 140 1.10 15.70 0.65
C LEU A 140 0.38 14.87 -0.42
N VAL A 141 -0.48 13.94 0.00
CA VAL A 141 -1.29 13.14 -0.94
C VAL A 141 -2.19 14.04 -1.79
N ALA A 142 -2.84 15.04 -1.19
CA ALA A 142 -3.66 16.00 -1.94
C ALA A 142 -2.84 16.82 -2.94
N GLN A 143 -1.64 17.26 -2.54
CA GLN A 143 -0.73 18.06 -3.37
C GLN A 143 -0.18 17.26 -4.56
N HIS A 144 0.28 16.03 -4.34
CA HIS A 144 0.95 15.22 -5.36
C HIS A 144 0.02 14.29 -6.12
N ARG A 145 -1.23 14.11 -5.64
CA ARG A 145 -2.24 13.21 -6.21
C ARG A 145 -1.79 11.74 -6.23
N THR A 146 -0.93 11.37 -5.29
CA THR A 146 -0.34 10.03 -5.20
C THR A 146 -1.36 9.03 -4.64
N PRO A 147 -1.67 7.94 -5.36
CA PRO A 147 -2.55 6.90 -4.83
C PRO A 147 -1.93 6.25 -3.60
N MET A 148 -2.64 6.27 -2.48
CA MET A 148 -2.14 5.68 -1.23
C MET A 148 -3.24 4.89 -0.53
N VAL A 149 -2.89 3.70 -0.04
CA VAL A 149 -3.76 2.85 0.78
C VAL A 149 -3.03 2.46 2.05
N CYS A 150 -3.72 2.50 3.18
CA CYS A 150 -3.22 1.96 4.44
C CYS A 150 -3.69 0.51 4.61
N GLY A 151 -2.88 -0.33 5.26
CA GLY A 151 -3.08 -1.77 5.47
C GLY A 151 -4.31 -2.19 6.30
N TRP A 152 -5.39 -1.42 6.31
CA TRP A 152 -6.69 -1.79 6.89
C TRP A 152 -7.51 -2.74 5.99
N PHE A 153 -6.87 -3.78 5.45
CA PHE A 153 -7.47 -4.70 4.47
C PHE A 153 -8.57 -5.61 5.05
N HIS A 154 -8.66 -5.77 6.38
CA HIS A 154 -9.78 -6.52 6.98
C HIS A 154 -11.13 -5.87 6.70
N GLN A 155 -11.21 -4.54 6.57
CA GLN A 155 -12.46 -3.83 6.28
C GLN A 155 -13.02 -4.17 4.90
N SER A 156 -12.15 -4.55 3.96
CA SER A 156 -12.54 -5.00 2.62
C SER A 156 -12.70 -6.52 2.50
N SER A 157 -12.44 -7.27 3.57
CA SER A 157 -12.55 -8.73 3.56
C SER A 157 -14.01 -9.17 3.34
N ARG A 158 -14.18 -10.35 2.74
CA ARG A 158 -15.51 -10.90 2.46
C ARG A 158 -16.30 -11.11 3.75
N GLU A 159 -15.63 -11.54 4.80
CA GLU A 159 -16.21 -11.84 6.11
C GLU A 159 -16.78 -10.57 6.74
N ILE A 160 -15.97 -9.50 6.85
CA ILE A 160 -16.42 -8.21 7.40
C ILE A 160 -17.52 -7.61 6.54
N ARG A 161 -17.38 -7.64 5.21
CA ARG A 161 -18.44 -7.17 4.29
C ARG A 161 -19.73 -7.98 4.42
N THR A 162 -19.65 -9.27 4.72
CA THR A 162 -20.84 -10.12 4.95
C THR A 162 -21.53 -9.72 6.25
N VAL A 163 -20.78 -9.51 7.33
CA VAL A 163 -21.34 -9.01 8.60
C VAL A 163 -22.08 -7.69 8.38
N VAL A 164 -21.49 -6.74 7.66
CA VAL A 164 -22.13 -5.46 7.32
C VAL A 164 -23.43 -5.69 6.55
N ARG A 165 -23.43 -6.55 5.52
CA ARG A 165 -24.64 -6.85 4.74
C ARG A 165 -25.76 -7.48 5.57
N LEU A 166 -25.43 -8.35 6.53
CA LEU A 166 -26.42 -8.98 7.42
C LEU A 166 -27.05 -7.96 8.36
N LEU A 167 -26.25 -7.03 8.89
CA LEU A 167 -26.72 -5.91 9.70
C LEU A 167 -27.63 -4.97 8.89
N ASP A 168 -27.21 -4.62 7.67
CA ASP A 168 -27.99 -3.75 6.77
C ASP A 168 -29.32 -4.40 6.36
N ALA A 169 -29.37 -5.73 6.27
CA ALA A 169 -30.58 -6.50 5.99
C ALA A 169 -31.50 -6.68 7.22
N GLY A 170 -31.08 -6.23 8.41
CA GLY A 170 -31.86 -6.36 9.65
C GLY A 170 -32.02 -7.80 10.13
N ILE A 171 -31.07 -8.69 9.77
CA ILE A 171 -31.11 -10.11 10.17
C ILE A 171 -30.71 -10.31 11.64
N VAL A 172 -29.98 -9.36 12.21
CA VAL A 172 -29.60 -9.27 13.63
C VAL A 172 -29.79 -7.85 14.15
#